data_AF-A0A8K0QS82-F1
#
_entry.id   AF-A0A8K0QS82-F1
#
_cell.length_a   1.000
_cell.length_b   1.000
_cell.length_c   1.000
_cell.angle_alpha   90.00
_cell.angle_beta   90.00
_cell.angle_gamma   90.00
#
_symmetry.space_group_name_H-M   'P 1'
#
loop_
_entity.id
_entity.type
_entity.pdbx_description
1 polymer ?
#
loop_
_entity_poly.entity_id
_entity_poly.type
_entity_poly.pdbx_seq_one_letter_code
_entity_poly.pdbx_strand_id
1 'polypeptide(L)'
;MVRLFVPEGEGQHAIVRRWPDPLITNSNLVERPIESTLYATGITACLAIVGRSRPGVFLKATAYLSAAQIMASILEGYGQREVNRAVFKRENIEPKPGKLWERTKHWTVEDACVSGSVLGVFLALNPRALPGVGGWKRILGAATVGSAVGGYLGATRLTRVAPRQEAATRYANTQTRTTHYEALTQDPKAMESLSHFGRLALKYYTWPAWKVLSPSSSSQPGGVAGQAQQLALGDDPHGSLTQEDKDKYALIQVEFNKGELNGPDIEHGYRAYKDSISDRDAAGLQDWLERLQEGRQITAREAQYIWQHLARKEEQFYQLEEETLEKDIARRGIQLLNNMASEFATRDAILAFHIADTRKRLQQMKQKDLGDAKALPTAPSPDEAIPENWIDYYSPQLVADHVRINWTRQKEVLSLLEQSASMLGDLHPEPSSPQEAHFKHISEGLENMKKNVEATERLLKEFEEQVRKADAHSES
;
A
#
# COMPACT_ATOMS: atom_id res chain seq x y z
N MET A 1 15.14 -15.52 -16.54
CA MET A 1 15.39 -14.29 -15.76
C MET A 1 15.70 -13.17 -16.70
N VAL A 2 14.64 -12.54 -17.20
CA VAL A 2 14.72 -11.50 -18.23
C VAL A 2 13.72 -10.38 -17.97
N ARG A 3 14.16 -9.14 -18.18
CA ARG A 3 13.27 -8.00 -18.44
C ARG A 3 13.08 -7.89 -19.93
N LEU A 4 11.84 -7.72 -20.38
CA LEU A 4 11.52 -7.63 -21.80
C LEU A 4 11.18 -6.20 -22.19
N PHE A 5 11.56 -5.83 -23.41
CA PHE A 5 11.28 -4.54 -24.05
C PHE A 5 11.65 -3.34 -23.17
N VAL A 6 12.90 -3.31 -22.72
CA VAL A 6 13.47 -2.20 -21.96
C VAL A 6 13.41 -0.93 -22.82
N PRO A 7 12.69 0.12 -22.37
CA PRO A 7 12.51 1.34 -23.15
C PRO A 7 13.83 2.11 -23.34
N GLU A 8 13.89 2.89 -24.42
CA GLU A 8 15.00 3.80 -24.68
C GLU A 8 15.07 4.89 -23.61
N GLY A 9 16.28 5.15 -23.10
CA GLY A 9 16.51 6.12 -22.04
C GLY A 9 16.15 5.65 -20.62
N GLU A 10 15.92 4.34 -20.41
CA GLU A 10 15.55 3.84 -19.09
C GLU A 10 16.56 4.23 -17.99
N GLY A 11 16.05 4.84 -16.93
CA GLY A 11 16.82 5.24 -15.76
C GLY A 11 17.71 6.47 -15.98
N GLN A 12 17.60 7.17 -17.12
CA GLN A 12 18.31 8.43 -17.36
C GLN A 12 17.47 9.67 -17.07
N HIS A 13 16.15 9.55 -17.10
CA HIS A 13 15.24 10.67 -16.89
C HIS A 13 13.92 10.21 -16.27
N ALA A 14 13.23 11.13 -15.59
CA ALA A 14 12.00 10.83 -14.86
C ALA A 14 10.87 10.28 -15.75
N ILE A 15 10.83 10.66 -17.05
CA ILE A 15 9.83 10.17 -18.01
C ILE A 15 9.96 8.66 -18.31
N VAL A 16 11.17 8.10 -18.24
CA VAL A 16 11.44 6.66 -18.43
C VAL A 16 12.22 6.15 -17.22
N ARG A 17 11.53 6.09 -16.08
CA ARG A 17 12.08 5.55 -14.83
C ARG A 17 12.37 4.06 -14.95
N ARG A 18 13.48 3.62 -14.35
CA ARG A 18 13.78 2.19 -14.17
C ARG A 18 12.97 1.64 -12.99
N TRP A 19 12.22 0.58 -13.24
CA TRP A 19 11.50 -0.12 -12.18
C TRP A 19 12.43 -1.11 -11.46
N PRO A 20 12.35 -1.23 -10.11
CA PRO A 20 13.10 -2.24 -9.37
C PRO A 20 12.57 -3.64 -9.70
N ASP A 21 13.49 -4.61 -9.86
CA ASP A 21 13.10 -6.02 -9.99
C ASP A 21 12.39 -6.46 -8.69
N PRO A 22 11.28 -7.22 -8.75
CA PRO A 22 10.73 -7.94 -9.91
C PRO A 22 9.56 -7.21 -10.62
N LEU A 23 9.40 -5.90 -10.43
CA LEU A 23 8.29 -5.15 -11.03
C LEU A 23 8.37 -5.16 -12.56
N ILE A 24 7.18 -4.99 -13.17
CA ILE A 24 7.01 -5.07 -14.61
C ILE A 24 7.70 -3.87 -15.28
N THR A 25 8.60 -4.16 -16.23
CA THR A 25 9.34 -3.17 -17.01
C THR A 25 8.43 -2.39 -17.95
N ASN A 26 7.51 -3.11 -18.61
CA ASN A 26 6.52 -2.54 -19.50
C ASN A 26 5.14 -3.15 -19.21
N SER A 27 4.24 -2.37 -18.59
CA SER A 27 2.95 -2.84 -18.11
C SER A 27 2.09 -3.44 -19.22
N ASN A 28 2.21 -2.92 -20.44
CA ASN A 28 1.48 -3.43 -21.61
C ASN A 28 1.75 -4.92 -21.89
N LEU A 29 2.92 -5.45 -21.51
CA LEU A 29 3.24 -6.87 -21.73
C LEU A 29 2.40 -7.82 -20.87
N VAL A 30 1.92 -7.35 -19.72
CA VAL A 30 1.16 -8.15 -18.77
C VAL A 30 -0.32 -7.78 -18.83
N GLU A 31 -0.62 -6.48 -18.91
CA GLU A 31 -1.99 -5.96 -18.90
C GLU A 31 -2.76 -6.32 -20.17
N ARG A 32 -2.14 -6.19 -21.35
CA ARG A 32 -2.84 -6.46 -22.62
C ARG A 32 -3.31 -7.92 -22.72
N PRO A 33 -2.47 -8.94 -22.44
CA PRO A 33 -2.97 -10.32 -22.39
C PRO A 33 -4.14 -10.53 -21.43
N ILE A 34 -4.10 -9.91 -20.25
CA ILE A 34 -5.17 -9.98 -19.25
C ILE A 34 -6.45 -9.33 -19.79
N GLU A 35 -6.37 -8.10 -20.30
CA GLU A 35 -7.50 -7.37 -20.91
C GLU A 35 -8.13 -8.17 -22.06
N SER A 36 -7.31 -8.67 -23.00
CA SER A 36 -7.77 -9.50 -24.11
C SER A 36 -8.55 -10.73 -23.62
N THR A 37 -8.05 -11.37 -22.57
CA THR A 37 -8.66 -12.57 -21.98
C THR A 37 -9.97 -12.24 -21.26
N LEU A 38 -10.03 -11.11 -20.54
CA LEU A 38 -11.24 -10.64 -19.86
C LEU A 38 -12.33 -10.24 -20.86
N TYR A 39 -11.98 -9.46 -21.89
CA TYR A 39 -12.91 -9.11 -22.97
C TYR A 39 -13.40 -10.34 -23.72
N ALA A 40 -12.52 -11.30 -24.00
CA ALA A 40 -12.92 -12.56 -24.63
C ALA A 40 -13.86 -13.39 -23.73
N THR A 41 -13.64 -13.39 -22.42
CA THR A 41 -14.55 -14.01 -21.44
C THR A 41 -15.93 -13.35 -21.51
N GLY A 42 -15.99 -12.03 -21.49
CA GLY A 42 -17.25 -11.27 -21.61
C GLY A 42 -18.00 -11.57 -22.91
N ILE A 43 -17.31 -11.54 -24.05
CA ILE A 43 -17.90 -11.90 -25.36
C ILE A 43 -18.43 -13.34 -25.35
N THR A 44 -17.66 -14.28 -24.80
CA THR A 44 -18.05 -15.69 -24.75
C THR A 44 -19.24 -15.91 -23.82
N ALA A 45 -19.30 -15.24 -22.68
CA ALA A 45 -20.42 -15.28 -21.75
C ALA A 45 -21.70 -14.73 -22.39
N CYS A 46 -21.63 -13.58 -23.06
CA CYS A 46 -22.76 -13.03 -23.81
C CYS A 46 -23.27 -14.00 -24.90
N LEU A 47 -22.36 -14.62 -25.65
CA LEU A 47 -22.73 -15.62 -26.65
C LEU A 47 -23.31 -16.89 -26.01
N ALA A 48 -22.88 -17.27 -24.81
CA ALA A 48 -23.40 -18.41 -24.08
C ALA A 48 -24.86 -18.15 -23.64
N ILE A 49 -25.16 -16.95 -23.14
CA ILE A 49 -26.53 -16.55 -22.76
C ILE A 49 -27.49 -16.63 -23.96
N VAL A 50 -27.02 -16.26 -25.16
CA VAL A 50 -27.83 -16.32 -26.40
C VAL A 50 -27.84 -17.73 -27.03
N GLY A 51 -27.25 -18.74 -26.38
CA GLY A 51 -27.20 -20.12 -26.90
C GLY A 51 -26.32 -20.28 -28.15
N ARG A 52 -25.42 -19.32 -28.42
CA ARG A 52 -24.54 -19.28 -29.60
C ARG A 52 -23.07 -19.57 -29.28
N SER A 53 -22.73 -19.87 -28.04
CA SER A 53 -21.37 -20.25 -27.66
C SER A 53 -21.04 -21.65 -28.17
N ARG A 54 -20.04 -21.74 -29.06
CA ARG A 54 -19.48 -22.99 -29.55
C ARG A 54 -18.12 -23.25 -28.88
N PRO A 55 -17.66 -24.50 -28.77
CA PRO A 55 -16.30 -24.80 -28.34
C PRO A 55 -15.28 -23.96 -29.13
N GLY A 56 -14.37 -23.31 -28.39
CA GLY A 56 -13.31 -22.49 -28.99
C GLY A 56 -13.66 -21.03 -29.30
N VAL A 57 -14.90 -20.57 -29.07
CA VAL A 57 -15.26 -19.14 -29.23
C VAL A 57 -14.35 -18.24 -28.40
N PHE A 58 -14.08 -18.61 -27.16
CA PHE A 58 -13.19 -17.89 -26.25
C PHE A 58 -11.78 -17.69 -26.81
N LEU A 59 -11.12 -18.77 -27.25
CA LEU A 59 -9.77 -18.69 -27.82
C LEU A 59 -9.74 -17.89 -29.12
N LYS A 60 -10.77 -18.00 -29.96
CA LYS A 60 -10.89 -17.20 -31.19
C LYS A 60 -10.99 -15.71 -30.84
N ALA A 61 -11.89 -15.34 -29.93
CA ALA A 61 -12.06 -13.96 -29.50
C ALA A 61 -10.77 -13.42 -28.88
N THR A 62 -10.14 -14.19 -27.99
CA THR A 62 -8.85 -13.85 -27.36
C THR A 62 -7.78 -13.60 -28.43
N ALA A 63 -7.64 -14.47 -29.43
CA ALA A 63 -6.65 -14.30 -30.49
C ALA A 63 -6.89 -13.03 -31.34
N TYR A 64 -8.13 -12.73 -31.71
CA TYR A 64 -8.44 -11.51 -32.47
C TYR A 64 -8.18 -10.23 -31.65
N LEU A 65 -8.61 -10.22 -30.39
CA LEU A 65 -8.36 -9.11 -29.48
C LEU A 65 -6.85 -8.92 -29.22
N SER A 66 -6.12 -10.01 -29.04
CA SER A 66 -4.67 -9.99 -28.85
C SER A 66 -3.96 -9.42 -30.08
N ALA A 67 -4.36 -9.85 -31.29
CA ALA A 67 -3.76 -9.33 -32.52
C ALA A 67 -4.00 -7.82 -32.66
N ALA A 68 -5.21 -7.35 -32.36
CA ALA A 68 -5.53 -5.92 -32.36
C ALA A 68 -4.72 -5.15 -31.29
N GLN A 69 -4.60 -5.71 -30.08
CA GLN A 69 -3.85 -5.08 -28.99
C GLN A 69 -2.34 -5.08 -29.20
N ILE A 70 -1.77 -6.11 -29.83
CA ILE A 70 -0.36 -6.13 -30.22
C ILE A 70 -0.09 -4.98 -31.19
N MET A 71 -0.95 -4.80 -32.21
CA MET A 71 -0.82 -3.68 -33.14
C MET A 71 -0.95 -2.33 -32.44
N ALA A 72 -1.94 -2.19 -31.55
CA ALA A 72 -2.10 -0.98 -30.75
C ALA A 72 -0.87 -0.70 -29.87
N SER A 73 -0.31 -1.72 -29.21
CA SER A 73 0.87 -1.60 -28.34
C SER A 73 2.13 -1.22 -29.12
N ILE A 74 2.29 -1.73 -30.34
CA ILE A 74 3.40 -1.33 -31.22
C ILE A 74 3.28 0.15 -31.60
N LEU A 75 2.07 0.60 -31.97
CA LEU A 75 1.82 2.00 -32.32
C LEU A 75 2.02 2.94 -31.11
N GLU A 76 1.50 2.55 -29.95
CA GLU A 76 1.64 3.27 -28.70
C GLU A 76 3.11 3.37 -28.29
N GLY A 77 3.84 2.25 -28.28
CA GLY A 77 5.25 2.20 -27.92
C GLY A 77 6.14 2.99 -28.88
N TYR A 78 5.87 2.93 -30.19
CA TYR A 78 6.58 3.76 -31.17
C TYR A 78 6.27 5.25 -30.97
N GLY A 79 5.01 5.60 -30.71
CA GLY A 79 4.60 6.99 -30.48
C GLY A 79 5.20 7.56 -29.22
N GLN A 80 5.19 6.78 -28.14
CA GLN A 80 5.81 7.15 -26.88
C GLN A 80 7.32 7.36 -27.04
N ARG A 81 7.99 6.47 -27.79
CA ARG A 81 9.42 6.59 -28.08
C ARG A 81 9.76 7.89 -28.82
N GLU A 82 8.99 8.24 -29.84
CA GLU A 82 9.18 9.50 -30.59
C GLU A 82 9.01 10.73 -29.70
N VAL A 83 7.96 10.76 -28.87
CA VAL A 83 7.71 11.86 -27.95
C VAL A 83 8.81 11.96 -26.89
N ASN A 84 9.21 10.84 -26.28
CA ASN A 84 10.30 10.81 -25.30
C ASN A 84 11.63 11.29 -25.89
N ARG A 85 11.94 10.92 -27.14
CA ARG A 85 13.13 11.43 -27.84
C ARG A 85 13.13 12.94 -28.00
N ALA A 86 11.98 13.55 -28.26
CA ALA A 86 11.88 15.00 -28.34
C ALA A 86 12.11 15.66 -26.97
N VAL A 87 11.60 15.06 -25.89
CA VAL A 87 11.90 15.52 -24.51
C VAL A 87 13.41 15.42 -24.23
N PHE A 88 14.03 14.28 -24.53
CA PHE A 88 15.48 14.09 -24.35
C PHE A 88 16.30 15.11 -25.15
N LYS A 89 15.93 15.38 -26.41
CA LYS A 89 16.59 16.41 -27.24
C LYS A 89 16.47 17.80 -26.64
N ARG A 90 15.29 18.17 -26.13
CA ARG A 90 15.04 19.47 -25.50
C ARG A 90 15.94 19.68 -24.28
N GLU A 91 16.16 18.63 -23.52
CA GLU A 91 16.97 18.64 -22.29
C GLU A 91 18.45 18.31 -22.56
N ASN A 92 18.87 18.20 -23.83
CA ASN A 92 20.23 17.84 -24.25
C ASN A 92 20.74 16.52 -23.65
N ILE A 93 19.85 15.54 -23.47
CA ILE A 93 20.17 14.20 -22.97
C ILE A 93 20.33 13.26 -24.16
N GLU A 94 21.46 12.55 -24.25
CA GLU A 94 21.63 11.45 -25.20
C GLU A 94 21.04 10.14 -24.62
N PRO A 95 19.94 9.61 -25.19
CA PRO A 95 19.27 8.46 -24.61
C PRO A 95 20.01 7.16 -24.91
N LYS A 96 20.15 6.31 -23.90
CA LYS A 96 20.64 4.94 -24.03
C LYS A 96 19.69 4.14 -24.93
N PRO A 97 20.21 3.35 -25.88
CA PRO A 97 19.36 2.58 -26.78
C PRO A 97 18.50 1.58 -25.97
N GLY A 98 17.23 1.46 -26.36
CA GLY A 98 16.34 0.45 -25.80
C GLY A 98 16.85 -0.97 -26.08
N LYS A 99 16.51 -1.91 -25.20
CA LYS A 99 16.93 -3.32 -25.32
C LYS A 99 15.70 -4.21 -25.45
N LEU A 100 15.75 -5.20 -26.35
CA LEU A 100 14.67 -6.19 -26.46
C LEU A 100 14.55 -7.04 -25.21
N TRP A 101 15.69 -7.38 -24.60
CA TRP A 101 15.72 -8.06 -23.32
C TRP A 101 16.98 -7.71 -22.54
N GLU A 102 16.90 -7.82 -21.22
CA GLU A 102 18.02 -7.65 -20.30
C GLU A 102 17.99 -8.79 -19.27
N ARG A 103 19.14 -9.43 -19.03
CA ARG A 103 19.24 -10.50 -18.03
C ARG A 103 19.16 -9.92 -16.62
N THR A 104 18.30 -10.49 -15.78
CA THR A 104 18.17 -10.13 -14.36
C THR A 104 18.80 -11.17 -13.44
N LYS A 105 19.00 -10.77 -12.17
CA LYS A 105 19.46 -11.65 -11.10
C LYS A 105 18.32 -12.44 -10.46
N HIS A 106 17.09 -11.93 -10.53
CA HIS A 106 15.91 -12.50 -9.90
C HIS A 106 14.84 -12.82 -10.94
N TRP A 107 13.93 -13.72 -10.58
CA TRP A 107 12.71 -13.98 -11.36
C TRP A 107 11.83 -12.74 -11.39
N THR A 108 11.39 -12.36 -12.58
CA THR A 108 10.50 -11.21 -12.77
C THR A 108 9.12 -11.66 -13.25
N VAL A 109 8.16 -10.74 -13.23
CA VAL A 109 6.80 -11.01 -13.74
C VAL A 109 6.84 -11.34 -15.24
N GLU A 110 7.79 -10.79 -16.00
CA GLU A 110 7.97 -11.11 -17.41
C GLU A 110 8.40 -12.57 -17.63
N ASP A 111 9.22 -13.15 -16.75
CA ASP A 111 9.55 -14.59 -16.82
C ASP A 111 8.29 -15.46 -16.64
N ALA A 112 7.43 -15.09 -15.70
CA ALA A 112 6.17 -15.78 -15.44
C ALA A 112 5.21 -15.63 -16.64
N CYS A 113 5.14 -14.45 -17.24
CA CYS A 113 4.36 -14.16 -18.44
C CYS A 113 4.84 -14.98 -19.65
N VAL A 114 6.16 -15.02 -19.91
CA VAL A 114 6.74 -15.80 -21.02
C VAL A 114 6.56 -17.30 -20.80
N SER A 115 6.85 -17.80 -19.60
CA SER A 115 6.67 -19.22 -19.30
C SER A 115 5.21 -19.65 -19.44
N GLY A 116 4.26 -18.83 -18.97
CA GLY A 116 2.84 -19.03 -19.19
C GLY A 116 2.47 -19.07 -20.68
N SER A 117 3.00 -18.14 -21.48
CA SER A 117 2.81 -18.13 -22.94
C SER A 117 3.30 -19.41 -23.61
N VAL A 118 4.52 -19.84 -23.26
CA VAL A 118 5.13 -21.08 -23.77
C VAL A 118 4.29 -22.30 -23.41
N LEU A 119 3.81 -22.40 -22.17
CA LEU A 119 2.90 -23.47 -21.74
C LEU A 119 1.59 -23.44 -22.54
N GLY A 120 1.03 -22.25 -22.78
CA GLY A 120 -0.15 -22.07 -23.63
C GLY A 120 0.07 -22.57 -25.05
N VAL A 121 1.23 -22.29 -25.65
CA VAL A 121 1.61 -22.82 -26.98
C VAL A 121 1.71 -24.34 -26.93
N PHE A 122 2.36 -24.93 -25.92
CA PHE A 122 2.45 -26.38 -25.78
C PHE A 122 1.07 -27.05 -25.69
N LEU A 123 0.13 -26.46 -24.95
CA LEU A 123 -1.26 -26.94 -24.90
C LEU A 123 -1.94 -26.84 -26.28
N ALA A 124 -1.68 -25.76 -27.03
CA ALA A 124 -2.22 -25.58 -28.38
C ALA A 124 -1.64 -26.51 -29.45
N LEU A 125 -0.50 -27.17 -29.18
CA LEU A 125 0.03 -28.20 -30.08
C LEU A 125 -0.83 -29.46 -30.06
N ASN A 126 -1.58 -29.72 -28.97
CA ASN A 126 -2.53 -30.82 -28.91
C ASN A 126 -3.92 -30.37 -29.40
N PRO A 127 -4.33 -30.71 -30.64
CA PRO A 127 -5.63 -30.29 -31.18
C PRO A 127 -6.83 -30.84 -30.40
N ARG A 128 -6.64 -31.95 -29.65
CA ARG A 128 -7.70 -32.55 -28.81
C ARG A 128 -7.94 -31.77 -27.52
N ALA A 129 -6.93 -31.07 -27.01
CA ALA A 129 -7.04 -30.30 -25.78
C ALA A 129 -7.90 -29.02 -25.96
N LEU A 130 -7.85 -28.41 -27.15
CA LEU A 130 -8.55 -27.15 -27.46
C LEU A 130 -9.47 -27.32 -28.68
N PRO A 131 -10.61 -28.03 -28.55
CA PRO A 131 -11.51 -28.29 -29.66
C PRO A 131 -12.20 -27.02 -30.17
N GLY A 132 -12.54 -27.01 -31.46
CA GLY A 132 -13.31 -25.94 -32.08
C GLY A 132 -12.52 -24.70 -32.52
N VAL A 133 -11.18 -24.68 -32.35
CA VAL A 133 -10.26 -23.69 -32.92
C VAL A 133 -9.12 -24.35 -33.67
N GLY A 134 -8.79 -23.83 -34.84
CA GLY A 134 -7.65 -24.27 -35.64
C GLY A 134 -6.76 -23.09 -36.08
N GLY A 135 -5.58 -23.43 -36.60
CA GLY A 135 -4.62 -22.48 -37.17
C GLY A 135 -4.02 -21.52 -36.12
N TRP A 136 -3.63 -20.33 -36.59
CA TRP A 136 -2.96 -19.30 -35.78
C TRP A 136 -3.80 -18.85 -34.58
N LYS A 137 -5.13 -18.88 -34.67
CA LYS A 137 -6.05 -18.48 -33.59
C LYS A 137 -5.91 -19.38 -32.37
N ARG A 138 -5.63 -20.67 -32.58
CA ARG A 138 -5.43 -21.63 -31.48
C ARG A 138 -4.13 -21.32 -30.75
N ILE A 139 -3.05 -21.11 -31.52
CA ILE A 139 -1.70 -20.85 -30.98
C ILE A 139 -1.68 -19.49 -30.27
N LEU A 140 -2.08 -18.41 -30.95
CA LEU A 140 -2.06 -17.06 -30.37
C LEU A 140 -3.04 -16.96 -29.19
N GLY A 141 -4.26 -17.49 -29.32
CA GLY A 141 -5.24 -17.46 -28.24
C GLY A 141 -4.75 -18.17 -26.99
N ALA A 142 -4.18 -19.38 -27.14
CA ALA A 142 -3.64 -20.11 -26.01
C ALA A 142 -2.38 -19.47 -25.42
N ALA A 143 -1.49 -18.93 -26.26
CA ALA A 143 -0.32 -18.18 -25.83
C ALA A 143 -0.72 -16.94 -25.01
N THR A 144 -1.70 -16.16 -25.46
CA THR A 144 -2.19 -15.00 -24.71
C THR A 144 -2.84 -15.41 -23.39
N VAL A 145 -3.69 -16.44 -23.37
CA VAL A 145 -4.31 -16.91 -22.12
C VAL A 145 -3.25 -17.40 -21.14
N GLY A 146 -2.27 -18.18 -21.62
CA GLY A 146 -1.15 -18.63 -20.81
C GLY A 146 -0.31 -17.46 -20.28
N SER A 147 -0.05 -16.46 -21.12
CA SER A 147 0.62 -15.21 -20.77
C SER A 147 -0.14 -14.42 -19.70
N ALA A 148 -1.46 -14.31 -19.82
CA ALA A 148 -2.32 -13.63 -18.85
C ALA A 148 -2.29 -14.32 -17.48
N VAL A 149 -2.42 -15.65 -17.45
CA VAL A 149 -2.37 -16.45 -16.21
C VAL A 149 -0.97 -16.36 -15.58
N GLY A 150 0.08 -16.55 -16.37
CA GLY A 150 1.46 -16.43 -15.91
C GLY A 150 1.80 -15.05 -15.39
N GLY A 151 1.38 -14.00 -16.09
CA GLY A 151 1.56 -12.61 -15.67
C GLY A 151 0.80 -12.26 -14.39
N TYR A 152 -0.45 -12.73 -14.24
CA TYR A 152 -1.23 -12.53 -13.03
C TYR A 152 -0.63 -13.25 -11.82
N LEU A 153 -0.22 -14.51 -11.98
CA LEU A 153 0.46 -15.27 -10.92
C LEU A 153 1.83 -14.66 -10.59
N GLY A 154 2.57 -14.22 -11.61
CA GLY A 154 3.84 -13.52 -11.45
C GLY A 154 3.67 -12.23 -10.65
N ALA A 155 2.69 -11.39 -11.01
CA ALA A 155 2.37 -10.19 -10.25
C ALA A 155 2.03 -10.54 -8.80
N THR A 156 1.03 -11.39 -8.57
CA THR A 156 0.57 -11.71 -7.21
C THR A 156 1.60 -12.43 -6.31
N ARG A 157 2.54 -13.20 -6.88
CA ARG A 157 3.50 -14.00 -6.10
C ARG A 157 4.90 -13.41 -6.06
N LEU A 158 5.34 -12.69 -7.08
CA LEU A 158 6.69 -12.13 -7.15
C LEU A 158 6.72 -10.68 -6.70
N THR A 159 5.68 -9.87 -6.97
CA THR A 159 5.68 -8.48 -6.51
C THR A 159 5.28 -8.44 -5.03
N ARG A 160 6.25 -8.06 -4.18
CA ARG A 160 6.02 -7.84 -2.73
C ARG A 160 5.53 -6.43 -2.42
N VAL A 161 5.30 -5.61 -3.44
CA VAL A 161 4.86 -4.23 -3.30
C VAL A 161 3.35 -4.21 -3.10
N ALA A 162 2.87 -3.45 -2.11
CA ALA A 162 1.45 -3.32 -1.87
C ALA A 162 0.76 -2.71 -3.12
N PRO A 163 -0.40 -3.22 -3.57
CA PRO A 163 -1.07 -2.74 -4.79
C PRO A 163 -1.32 -1.21 -4.79
N ARG A 164 -1.58 -0.63 -3.62
CA ARG A 164 -1.76 0.83 -3.45
C ARG A 164 -0.48 1.62 -3.77
N GLN A 165 0.68 1.13 -3.35
CA GLN A 165 1.97 1.78 -3.60
C GLN A 165 2.36 1.68 -5.08
N GLU A 166 2.10 0.53 -5.71
CA GLU A 166 2.32 0.37 -7.14
C GLU A 166 1.43 1.32 -7.94
N ALA A 167 0.14 1.40 -7.62
CA ALA A 167 -0.79 2.33 -8.26
C ALA A 167 -0.35 3.80 -8.08
N ALA A 168 0.07 4.20 -6.88
CA ALA A 168 0.57 5.54 -6.61
C ALA A 168 1.82 5.87 -7.43
N THR A 169 2.76 4.92 -7.54
CA THR A 169 3.99 5.12 -8.33
C THR A 169 3.70 5.22 -9.83
N ARG A 170 2.78 4.38 -10.34
CA ARG A 170 2.32 4.47 -11.74
C ARG A 170 1.64 5.81 -12.01
N TYR A 171 0.80 6.26 -11.10
CA TYR A 171 0.14 7.57 -11.19
C TYR A 171 1.16 8.71 -11.24
N ALA A 172 2.14 8.71 -10.33
CA ALA A 172 3.21 9.70 -10.31
C ALA A 172 3.97 9.74 -11.64
N ASN A 173 4.36 8.57 -12.17
CA ASN A 173 5.07 8.49 -13.46
C ASN A 173 4.22 8.99 -14.64
N THR A 174 2.91 8.72 -14.64
CA THR A 174 1.99 9.25 -15.66
C THR A 174 1.90 10.77 -15.57
N GLN A 175 1.78 11.33 -14.36
CA GLN A 175 1.76 12.79 -14.16
C GLN A 175 3.06 13.45 -14.64
N THR A 176 4.21 12.90 -14.26
CA THR A 176 5.51 13.39 -14.75
C THR A 176 5.55 13.40 -16.27
N ARG A 177 5.17 12.31 -16.94
CA ARG A 177 5.11 12.25 -18.41
C ARG A 177 4.19 13.32 -18.98
N THR A 178 2.98 13.47 -18.44
CA THR A 178 2.03 14.50 -18.87
C THR A 178 2.62 15.89 -18.76
N THR A 179 3.28 16.24 -17.65
CA THR A 179 3.93 17.54 -17.47
C THR A 179 5.03 17.78 -18.50
N HIS A 180 5.92 16.80 -18.75
CA HIS A 180 6.95 16.96 -19.78
C HIS A 180 6.36 17.05 -21.19
N TYR A 181 5.29 16.30 -21.48
CA TYR A 181 4.62 16.36 -22.78
C TYR A 181 3.89 17.68 -22.99
N GLU A 182 3.27 18.24 -21.95
CA GLU A 182 2.68 19.58 -22.02
C GLU A 182 3.73 20.66 -22.23
N ALA A 183 4.85 20.59 -21.50
CA ALA A 183 5.97 21.49 -21.71
C ALA A 183 6.56 21.36 -23.13
N LEU A 184 6.49 20.16 -23.74
CA LEU A 184 6.89 19.95 -25.14
C LEU A 184 5.95 20.66 -26.13
N THR A 185 4.66 20.79 -25.82
CA THR A 185 3.69 21.53 -26.67
C THR A 185 3.90 23.05 -26.66
N GLN A 186 4.58 23.57 -25.64
CA GLN A 186 4.89 24.99 -25.51
C GLN A 186 6.18 25.39 -26.23
N ASP A 187 7.04 24.43 -26.58
CA ASP A 187 8.32 24.68 -27.25
C ASP A 187 8.22 24.41 -28.77
N PRO A 188 8.22 25.45 -29.62
CA PRO A 188 8.08 25.29 -31.07
C PRO A 188 9.26 24.53 -31.69
N LYS A 189 10.49 24.68 -31.15
CA LYS A 189 11.68 23.99 -31.68
C LYS A 189 11.60 22.50 -31.39
N ALA A 190 11.13 22.13 -30.20
CA ALA A 190 10.93 20.73 -29.84
C ALA A 190 9.80 20.09 -30.68
N MET A 191 8.72 20.82 -30.95
CA MET A 191 7.64 20.37 -31.84
C MET A 191 8.08 20.15 -33.29
N GLU A 192 8.99 20.99 -33.80
CA GLU A 192 9.58 20.81 -35.13
C GLU A 192 10.41 19.52 -35.23
N SER A 193 11.06 19.13 -34.14
CA SER A 193 11.87 17.90 -34.07
C SER A 193 11.07 16.59 -34.11
N LEU A 194 9.74 16.66 -33.90
CA LEU A 194 8.84 15.51 -33.92
C LEU A 194 8.44 15.15 -35.36
N SER A 195 8.45 13.84 -35.66
CA SER A 195 7.83 13.30 -36.86
C SER A 195 6.31 13.54 -36.87
N HIS A 196 5.66 13.41 -38.04
CA HIS A 196 4.19 13.51 -38.12
C HIS A 196 3.48 12.54 -37.17
N PHE A 197 4.01 11.33 -37.03
CA PHE A 197 3.50 10.35 -36.08
C PHE A 197 3.73 10.79 -34.63
N GLY A 198 4.93 11.30 -34.31
CA GLY A 198 5.24 11.85 -32.99
C GLY A 198 4.32 13.01 -32.60
N ARG A 199 3.94 13.89 -33.54
CA ARG A 199 2.97 14.97 -33.29
C ARG A 199 1.57 14.44 -33.02
N LEU A 200 1.14 13.40 -33.73
CA LEU A 200 -0.15 12.76 -33.50
C LEU A 200 -0.18 12.03 -32.14
N ALA A 201 0.90 11.33 -31.80
CA ALA A 201 1.08 10.70 -30.49
C ALA A 201 1.10 11.75 -29.37
N LEU A 202 1.83 12.86 -29.54
CA LEU A 202 1.83 13.96 -28.58
C LEU A 202 0.42 14.51 -28.36
N LYS A 203 -0.31 14.80 -29.45
CA LYS A 203 -1.70 15.28 -29.37
C LYS A 203 -2.61 14.27 -28.67
N TYR A 204 -2.40 12.98 -28.89
CA TYR A 204 -3.13 11.92 -28.20
C TYR A 204 -2.83 11.93 -26.70
N TYR A 205 -1.56 12.01 -26.29
CA TYR A 205 -1.17 12.01 -24.88
C TYR A 205 -1.53 13.29 -24.12
N THR A 206 -1.58 14.44 -24.80
CA THR A 206 -1.97 15.73 -24.20
C THR A 206 -3.45 16.07 -24.39
N TRP A 207 -4.26 15.15 -24.93
CA TRP A 207 -5.66 15.43 -25.21
C TRP A 207 -6.45 15.64 -23.90
N PRO A 208 -7.13 16.79 -23.69
CA PRO A 208 -7.84 17.07 -22.43
C PRO A 208 -8.93 16.06 -22.08
N ALA A 209 -9.49 15.35 -23.07
CA ALA A 209 -10.47 14.30 -22.85
C ALA A 209 -9.91 13.16 -21.97
N TRP A 210 -8.62 12.84 -22.08
CA TRP A 210 -7.99 11.83 -21.22
C TRP A 210 -7.92 12.27 -19.77
N LYS A 211 -7.83 13.57 -19.48
CA LYS A 211 -7.86 14.08 -18.10
C LYS A 211 -9.25 13.91 -17.46
N VAL A 212 -10.31 13.93 -18.27
CA VAL A 212 -11.69 13.72 -17.81
C VAL A 212 -12.02 12.22 -17.70
N LEU A 213 -11.51 11.41 -18.64
CA LEU A 213 -11.76 9.97 -18.72
C LEU A 213 -10.81 9.12 -17.87
N SER A 214 -9.72 9.69 -17.38
CA SER A 214 -8.91 9.11 -16.32
C SER A 214 -9.44 9.66 -15.02
N PRO A 215 -10.51 9.09 -14.43
CA PRO A 215 -10.93 9.52 -13.10
C PRO A 215 -9.71 9.30 -12.21
N SER A 216 -9.18 10.41 -11.71
CA SER A 216 -8.32 10.42 -10.55
C SER A 216 -8.88 9.41 -9.56
N SER A 217 -8.05 8.40 -9.23
CA SER A 217 -8.26 7.20 -8.42
C SER A 217 -9.00 7.41 -7.09
N SER A 218 -10.24 7.87 -7.16
CA SER A 218 -11.16 8.11 -6.05
C SER A 218 -12.40 7.20 -6.10
N SER A 219 -12.51 6.35 -7.13
CA SER A 219 -13.63 5.43 -7.31
C SER A 219 -13.15 3.98 -7.46
N GLN A 220 -12.65 3.39 -6.38
CA GLN A 220 -12.90 1.96 -6.19
C GLN A 220 -14.36 1.78 -5.76
N PRO A 221 -15.13 0.90 -6.43
CA PRO A 221 -16.49 0.59 -6.02
C PRO A 221 -16.45 -0.35 -4.81
N GLY A 222 -16.66 0.20 -3.62
CA GLY A 222 -16.78 -0.57 -2.38
C GLY A 222 -16.04 0.06 -1.21
N GLY A 223 -16.48 1.24 -0.77
CA GLY A 223 -15.94 1.90 0.42
C GLY A 223 -16.48 3.32 0.54
N VAL A 224 -17.18 3.60 1.62
CA VAL A 224 -17.90 4.83 1.90
C VAL A 224 -16.96 6.05 1.84
N ALA A 225 -17.38 7.02 1.02
CA ALA A 225 -17.12 8.46 1.08
C ALA A 225 -15.72 8.96 1.54
N GLY A 226 -15.02 9.56 0.58
CA GLY A 226 -14.35 10.83 0.82
C GLY A 226 -13.01 10.78 1.55
N GLN A 227 -11.97 10.29 0.87
CA GLN A 227 -10.62 10.83 1.02
C GLN A 227 -9.89 10.60 -0.28
N ALA A 228 -9.70 11.69 -1.03
CA ALA A 228 -8.60 11.75 -1.98
C ALA A 228 -7.34 11.43 -1.17
N GLN A 229 -6.77 10.25 -1.40
CA GLN A 229 -5.43 9.90 -0.98
C GLN A 229 -4.48 10.90 -1.65
N GLN A 230 -4.29 12.06 -1.01
CA GLN A 230 -2.93 12.51 -0.76
C GLN A 230 -2.17 11.25 -0.35
N LEU A 231 -1.06 10.99 -1.05
CA LEU A 231 -0.02 10.12 -0.54
C LEU A 231 0.15 10.45 0.94
N ALA A 232 -0.43 9.63 1.82
CA ALA A 232 -0.20 9.67 3.26
C ALA A 232 1.21 9.12 3.47
N LEU A 233 2.18 9.87 2.96
CA LEU A 233 3.59 9.80 3.29
C LEU A 233 3.87 10.64 4.55
N GLY A 234 2.84 11.22 5.19
CA GLY A 234 2.96 12.17 6.31
C GLY A 234 2.18 11.80 7.58
N ASP A 235 0.95 11.27 7.50
CA ASP A 235 0.06 11.33 8.69
C ASP A 235 -0.09 10.02 9.48
N ASP A 236 0.36 8.88 8.96
CA ASP A 236 0.32 7.62 9.70
C ASP A 236 1.76 7.15 9.98
N PRO A 237 2.32 7.44 11.18
CA PRO A 237 3.71 7.13 11.52
C PRO A 237 4.01 5.62 11.58
N HIS A 238 2.98 4.79 11.50
CA HIS A 238 3.06 3.33 11.53
C HIS A 238 2.48 2.75 10.24
N GLY A 239 3.30 2.70 9.19
CA GLY A 239 2.91 2.21 7.86
C GLY A 239 2.03 0.95 7.90
N SER A 240 1.00 0.93 7.04
CA SER A 240 0.00 -0.14 6.99
C SER A 240 0.64 -1.54 6.95
N LEU A 241 0.12 -2.47 7.77
CA LEU A 241 0.55 -3.87 7.80
C LEU A 241 0.57 -4.51 6.40
N THR A 242 1.68 -5.18 6.07
CA THR A 242 1.81 -5.95 4.83
C THR A 242 0.90 -7.19 4.88
N GLN A 243 0.56 -7.77 3.73
CA GLN A 243 -0.25 -8.99 3.68
C GLN A 243 0.41 -10.16 4.42
N GLU A 244 1.75 -10.26 4.35
CA GLU A 244 2.52 -11.27 5.07
C GLU A 244 2.43 -11.09 6.59
N ASP A 245 2.36 -9.85 7.07
CA ASP A 245 2.17 -9.58 8.50
C ASP A 245 0.75 -9.94 8.96
N LYS A 246 -0.26 -9.75 8.10
CA LYS A 246 -1.64 -10.16 8.41
C LYS A 246 -1.80 -11.67 8.52
N ASP A 247 -0.97 -12.43 7.82
CA ASP A 247 -0.96 -13.89 7.90
C ASP A 247 -0.22 -14.40 9.16
N LYS A 248 0.68 -13.58 9.74
CA LYS A 248 1.46 -13.90 10.94
C LYS A 248 0.80 -13.45 12.24
N TYR A 249 0.05 -12.35 12.22
CA TYR A 249 -0.53 -11.74 13.41
C TYR A 249 -2.04 -11.65 13.33
N ALA A 250 -2.73 -11.98 14.43
CA ALA A 250 -4.13 -11.67 14.58
C ALA A 250 -4.29 -10.15 14.72
N LEU A 251 -4.74 -9.48 13.65
CA LEU A 251 -4.98 -8.05 13.66
C LEU A 251 -6.38 -7.76 14.20
N ILE A 252 -6.45 -7.13 15.37
CA ILE A 252 -7.68 -6.56 15.90
C ILE A 252 -7.61 -5.05 15.63
N GLN A 253 -8.43 -4.58 14.68
CA GLN A 253 -8.62 -3.15 14.45
C GLN A 253 -9.77 -2.67 15.33
N VAL A 254 -9.51 -1.68 16.19
CA VAL A 254 -10.54 -1.01 16.97
C VAL A 254 -10.76 0.35 16.36
N GLU A 255 -11.98 0.61 15.92
CA GLU A 255 -12.36 1.89 15.35
C GLU A 255 -12.93 2.80 16.44
N PHE A 256 -12.41 4.02 16.50
CA PHE A 256 -12.96 5.09 17.31
C PHE A 256 -13.68 6.08 16.40
N ASN A 257 -14.74 6.69 16.91
CA ASN A 257 -15.37 7.78 16.17
C ASN A 257 -14.37 8.92 16.00
N LYS A 258 -14.40 9.60 14.86
CA LYS A 258 -13.46 10.70 14.58
C LYS A 258 -13.54 11.74 15.70
N GLY A 259 -12.42 11.97 16.37
CA GLY A 259 -12.32 12.95 17.46
C GLY A 259 -12.53 12.39 18.88
N GLU A 260 -12.91 11.12 19.02
CA GLU A 260 -13.18 10.52 20.33
C GLU A 260 -11.92 10.45 21.20
N LEU A 261 -10.77 10.12 20.59
CA LEU A 261 -9.47 10.12 21.27
C LEU A 261 -8.74 11.46 21.15
N ASN A 262 -9.27 12.45 20.43
CA ASN A 262 -8.59 13.72 20.25
C ASN A 262 -8.57 14.49 21.57
N GLY A 263 -7.36 14.85 21.97
CA GLY A 263 -7.06 15.66 23.13
C GLY A 263 -6.06 16.76 22.78
N PRO A 264 -5.73 17.66 23.72
CA PRO A 264 -4.85 18.81 23.50
C PRO A 264 -3.48 18.48 22.86
N ASP A 265 -2.98 17.26 23.10
CA ASP A 265 -1.69 16.76 22.57
C ASP A 265 -1.83 15.38 21.90
N ILE A 266 -3.02 15.06 21.39
CA ILE A 266 -3.23 13.86 20.57
C ILE A 266 -3.57 14.28 19.15
N GLU A 267 -2.70 13.91 18.24
CA GLU A 267 -2.84 14.11 16.80
C GLU A 267 -2.99 12.73 16.16
N HIS A 268 -4.07 12.54 15.40
CA HIS A 268 -4.36 11.28 14.71
C HIS A 268 -4.42 10.02 15.62
N GLY A 269 -4.83 10.20 16.89
CA GLY A 269 -4.88 9.10 17.88
C GLY A 269 -3.54 8.79 18.55
N TYR A 270 -2.46 9.49 18.17
CA TYR A 270 -1.14 9.35 18.75
C TYR A 270 -0.73 10.57 19.54
N ARG A 271 0.15 10.35 20.51
CA ARG A 271 0.68 11.43 21.33
C ARG A 271 1.69 12.26 20.52
N ALA A 272 1.37 13.54 20.32
CA ALA A 272 2.34 14.53 19.90
C ALA A 272 3.14 14.99 21.13
N TYR A 273 4.41 14.59 21.23
CA TYR A 273 5.29 15.08 22.29
C TYR A 273 5.73 16.51 21.97
N LYS A 274 4.91 17.50 22.33
CA LYS A 274 5.26 18.93 22.19
C LYS A 274 6.35 19.32 23.20
N ASP A 275 7.28 20.18 22.75
CA ASP A 275 8.58 20.46 23.38
C ASP A 275 8.51 21.19 24.74
N SER A 276 7.36 21.71 25.17
CA SER A 276 7.25 22.44 26.44
C SER A 276 6.00 22.07 27.25
N ILE A 277 6.19 21.81 28.55
CA ILE A 277 5.10 21.60 29.53
C ILE A 277 4.33 22.91 29.79
N SER A 278 4.97 24.06 29.53
CA SER A 278 4.44 25.41 29.75
C SER A 278 3.29 25.79 28.81
N ASP A 279 3.24 25.20 27.62
CA ASP A 279 2.21 25.50 26.61
C ASP A 279 0.95 24.63 26.75
N ARG A 280 0.86 23.84 27.82
CA ARG A 280 -0.22 22.86 28.01
C ARG A 280 -1.40 23.49 28.76
N ASP A 281 -2.59 23.32 28.18
CA ASP A 281 -3.86 23.74 28.80
C ASP A 281 -4.33 22.68 29.81
N ALA A 282 -4.18 22.97 31.10
CA ALA A 282 -4.63 22.09 32.18
C ALA A 282 -6.15 21.91 32.17
N ALA A 283 -6.92 22.95 31.80
CA ALA A 283 -8.36 22.88 31.71
C ALA A 283 -8.78 21.95 30.57
N GLY A 284 -8.20 22.11 29.39
CA GLY A 284 -8.42 21.21 28.25
C GLY A 284 -8.06 19.75 28.53
N LEU A 285 -7.02 19.48 29.34
CA LEU A 285 -6.69 18.10 29.77
C LEU A 285 -7.71 17.54 30.77
N GLN A 286 -8.26 18.37 31.65
CA GLN A 286 -9.29 17.98 32.60
C GLN A 286 -10.61 17.67 31.88
N ASP A 287 -11.04 18.53 30.95
CA ASP A 287 -12.22 18.31 30.11
C ASP A 287 -12.07 17.03 29.28
N TRP A 288 -10.87 16.79 28.74
CA TRP A 288 -10.58 15.57 28.00
C TRP A 288 -10.59 14.32 28.90
N LEU A 289 -10.07 14.41 30.13
CA LEU A 289 -10.14 13.33 31.11
C LEU A 289 -11.60 12.95 31.43
N GLU A 290 -12.48 13.93 31.56
CA GLU A 290 -13.91 13.71 31.82
C GLU A 290 -14.56 13.00 30.63
N ARG A 291 -14.31 13.46 29.40
CA ARG A 291 -14.79 12.78 28.18
C ARG A 291 -14.31 11.34 28.07
N LEU A 292 -13.04 11.07 28.38
CA LEU A 292 -12.49 9.70 28.36
C LEU A 292 -13.16 8.82 29.43
N GLN A 293 -13.41 9.35 30.62
CA GLN A 293 -14.10 8.62 31.69
C GLN A 293 -15.54 8.30 31.32
N GLU A 294 -16.27 9.24 30.73
CA GLU A 294 -17.62 9.01 30.22
C GLU A 294 -17.61 7.96 29.11
N GLY A 295 -16.73 8.10 28.11
CA GLY A 295 -16.58 7.13 27.03
C GLY A 295 -16.25 5.72 27.55
N ARG A 296 -15.41 5.63 28.58
CA ARG A 296 -15.08 4.34 29.23
C ARG A 296 -16.28 3.74 29.96
N GLN A 297 -17.06 4.55 30.68
CA GLN A 297 -18.28 4.08 31.36
C GLN A 297 -19.31 3.53 30.36
N ILE A 298 -19.50 4.22 29.22
CA ILE A 298 -20.39 3.75 28.15
C ILE A 298 -19.86 2.43 27.57
N THR A 299 -18.57 2.39 27.20
CA THR A 299 -17.91 1.20 26.66
C THR A 299 -18.04 -0.01 27.60
N ALA A 300 -17.85 0.18 28.90
CA ALA A 300 -17.99 -0.88 29.90
C ALA A 300 -19.43 -1.42 30.01
N ARG A 301 -20.44 -0.55 29.92
CA ARG A 301 -21.86 -0.97 29.92
C ARG A 301 -22.21 -1.77 28.67
N GLU A 302 -21.78 -1.30 27.50
CA GLU A 302 -21.99 -2.02 26.23
C GLU A 302 -21.26 -3.37 26.22
N ALA A 303 -20.02 -3.42 26.72
CA ALA A 303 -19.28 -4.67 26.88
C ALA A 303 -20.05 -5.66 27.75
N GLN A 304 -20.54 -5.22 28.91
CA GLN A 304 -21.31 -6.07 29.83
C GLN A 304 -22.61 -6.58 29.18
N TYR A 305 -23.32 -5.72 28.46
CA TYR A 305 -24.52 -6.10 27.72
C TYR A 305 -24.24 -7.19 26.69
N ILE A 306 -23.18 -7.02 25.88
CA ILE A 306 -22.77 -7.98 24.86
C ILE A 306 -22.37 -9.32 25.50
N TRP A 307 -21.61 -9.29 26.59
CA TRP A 307 -21.20 -10.50 27.32
C TRP A 307 -22.40 -11.31 27.82
N GLN A 308 -23.41 -10.65 28.39
CA GLN A 308 -24.63 -11.33 28.84
C GLN A 308 -25.40 -11.95 27.65
N HIS A 309 -25.49 -11.23 26.53
CA HIS A 309 -26.13 -11.74 25.33
C HIS A 309 -25.38 -12.91 24.70
N LEU A 310 -24.05 -12.84 24.66
CA LEU A 310 -23.16 -13.89 24.18
C LEU A 310 -23.36 -15.17 25.00
N ALA A 311 -23.26 -15.09 26.33
CA ALA A 311 -23.41 -16.24 27.22
C ALA A 311 -24.76 -16.95 27.02
N ARG A 312 -25.86 -16.20 26.93
CA ARG A 312 -27.19 -16.76 26.67
C ARG A 312 -27.29 -17.42 25.29
N LYS A 313 -26.67 -16.82 24.27
CA LYS A 313 -26.69 -17.36 22.90
C LYS A 313 -25.82 -18.61 22.77
N GLU A 314 -24.68 -18.65 23.44
CA GLU A 314 -23.83 -19.85 23.52
C GLU A 314 -24.56 -21.00 24.20
N GLU A 315 -25.23 -20.76 25.33
CA GLU A 315 -26.05 -21.78 25.99
C GLU A 315 -27.11 -22.35 25.03
N GLN A 316 -27.85 -21.48 24.33
CA GLN A 316 -28.85 -21.89 23.33
C GLN A 316 -28.22 -22.69 22.18
N PHE A 317 -27.04 -22.29 21.71
CA PHE A 317 -26.35 -22.96 20.61
C PHE A 317 -25.89 -24.37 20.99
N TYR A 318 -25.37 -24.57 22.21
CA TYR A 318 -24.93 -25.89 22.67
C TYR A 318 -26.08 -26.85 22.96
N GLN A 319 -27.32 -26.35 23.09
CA GLN A 319 -28.52 -27.18 23.17
C GLN A 319 -29.00 -27.70 21.80
N LEU A 320 -28.50 -27.15 20.69
CA LEU A 320 -28.81 -27.62 19.34
C LEU A 320 -27.94 -28.84 18.99
N GLU A 321 -28.51 -30.05 19.01
CA GLU A 321 -27.76 -31.28 18.76
C GLU A 321 -27.40 -31.45 17.26
N GLU A 322 -28.37 -31.24 16.37
CA GLU A 322 -28.21 -31.50 14.93
C GLU A 322 -27.57 -30.33 14.17
N GLU A 323 -26.76 -30.64 13.14
CA GLU A 323 -26.19 -29.65 12.21
C GLU A 323 -27.26 -29.13 11.23
N THR A 324 -28.15 -28.28 11.76
CA THR A 324 -29.20 -27.61 11.01
C THR A 324 -28.77 -26.23 10.52
N LEU A 325 -29.53 -25.66 9.58
CA LEU A 325 -29.36 -24.27 9.16
C LEU A 325 -29.44 -23.29 10.35
N GLU A 326 -30.33 -23.57 11.31
CA GLU A 326 -30.49 -22.75 12.51
C GLU A 326 -29.24 -22.76 13.39
N LYS A 327 -28.58 -23.93 13.54
CA LYS A 327 -27.32 -24.05 14.26
C LYS A 327 -26.19 -23.28 13.58
N ASP A 328 -26.12 -23.28 12.23
CA ASP A 328 -25.12 -22.47 11.52
C ASP A 328 -25.38 -20.96 11.67
N ILE A 329 -26.65 -20.53 11.63
CA ILE A 329 -27.02 -19.12 11.89
C ILE A 329 -26.64 -18.72 13.33
N ALA A 330 -26.94 -19.58 14.31
CA ALA A 330 -26.59 -19.35 15.71
C ALA A 330 -25.05 -19.26 15.90
N ARG A 331 -24.29 -20.14 15.24
CA ARG A 331 -22.81 -20.12 15.23
C ARG A 331 -22.27 -18.77 14.74
N ARG A 332 -22.77 -18.27 13.60
CA ARG A 332 -22.35 -16.96 13.05
C ARG A 332 -22.75 -15.81 13.96
N GLY A 333 -23.92 -15.89 14.60
CA GLY A 333 -24.38 -14.90 15.57
C GLY A 333 -23.46 -14.81 16.80
N ILE A 334 -23.04 -15.96 17.33
CA ILE A 334 -22.07 -16.04 18.43
C ILE A 334 -20.71 -15.49 18.01
N GLN A 335 -20.22 -15.85 16.82
CA GLN A 335 -18.96 -15.31 16.30
C GLN A 335 -18.98 -13.78 16.21
N LEU A 336 -20.09 -13.20 15.73
CA LEU A 336 -20.25 -11.75 15.68
C LEU A 336 -20.24 -11.12 17.09
N LEU A 337 -21.01 -11.69 18.02
CA LEU A 337 -21.05 -11.20 19.41
C LEU A 337 -19.68 -11.31 20.10
N ASN A 338 -18.94 -12.39 19.87
CA ASN A 338 -17.59 -12.57 20.40
C ASN A 338 -16.61 -11.55 19.81
N ASN A 339 -16.69 -11.28 18.51
CA ASN A 339 -15.89 -10.23 17.87
C ASN A 339 -16.18 -8.85 18.48
N MET A 340 -17.47 -8.51 18.65
CA MET A 340 -17.85 -7.26 19.31
C MET A 340 -17.36 -7.21 20.75
N ALA A 341 -17.48 -8.30 21.52
CA ALA A 341 -16.97 -8.35 22.89
C ALA A 341 -15.46 -8.09 22.96
N SER A 342 -14.69 -8.70 22.04
CA SER A 342 -13.24 -8.46 21.91
C SER A 342 -12.93 -7.00 21.55
N GLU A 343 -13.71 -6.40 20.65
CA GLU A 343 -13.57 -4.99 20.27
C GLU A 343 -13.80 -4.06 21.46
N PHE A 344 -14.91 -4.22 22.18
CA PHE A 344 -15.22 -3.41 23.37
C PHE A 344 -14.21 -3.60 24.51
N ALA A 345 -13.70 -4.82 24.72
CA ALA A 345 -12.65 -5.07 25.70
C ALA A 345 -11.34 -4.34 25.34
N THR A 346 -10.96 -4.37 24.07
CA THR A 346 -9.77 -3.66 23.58
C THR A 346 -9.96 -2.14 23.67
N ARG A 347 -11.16 -1.65 23.35
CA ARG A 347 -11.54 -0.23 23.48
C ARG A 347 -11.47 0.25 24.93
N ASP A 348 -11.96 -0.53 25.90
CA ASP A 348 -11.83 -0.19 27.33
C ASP A 348 -10.37 -0.06 27.74
N ALA A 349 -9.50 -1.00 27.31
CA ALA A 349 -8.08 -0.97 27.61
C ALA A 349 -7.39 0.28 27.03
N ILE A 350 -7.72 0.67 25.79
CA ILE A 350 -7.19 1.89 25.16
C ILE A 350 -7.65 3.14 25.93
N LEU A 351 -8.94 3.23 26.28
CA LEU A 351 -9.47 4.35 27.07
C LEU A 351 -8.83 4.41 28.46
N ALA A 352 -8.64 3.26 29.11
CA ALA A 352 -7.96 3.16 30.41
C ALA A 352 -6.53 3.68 30.34
N PHE A 353 -5.79 3.34 29.28
CA PHE A 353 -4.45 3.85 29.02
C PHE A 353 -4.45 5.38 28.87
N HIS A 354 -5.35 5.94 28.05
CA HIS A 354 -5.43 7.39 27.88
C HIS A 354 -5.84 8.12 29.17
N ILE A 355 -6.78 7.57 29.95
CA ILE A 355 -7.13 8.11 31.28
C ILE A 355 -5.91 8.15 32.20
N ALA A 356 -5.12 7.07 32.23
CA ALA A 356 -3.91 6.99 33.04
C ALA A 356 -2.84 8.00 32.60
N ASP A 357 -2.58 8.14 31.29
CA ASP A 357 -1.62 9.12 30.77
C ASP A 357 -2.09 10.57 31.04
N THR A 358 -3.37 10.87 30.90
CA THR A 358 -3.92 12.21 31.18
C THR A 358 -3.81 12.55 32.67
N ARG A 359 -4.11 11.61 33.56
CA ARG A 359 -3.94 11.82 35.02
C ARG A 359 -2.48 12.09 35.38
N LYS A 360 -1.56 11.30 34.84
CA LYS A 360 -0.11 11.51 34.98
C LYS A 360 0.29 12.92 34.53
N ARG A 361 -0.21 13.39 33.38
CA ARG A 361 0.10 14.73 32.87
C ARG A 361 -0.40 15.84 33.80
N LEU A 362 -1.64 15.74 34.27
CA LEU A 362 -2.19 16.70 35.23
C LEU A 362 -1.36 16.74 36.54
N GLN A 363 -0.85 15.59 37.00
CA GLN A 363 0.06 15.53 38.15
C GLN A 363 1.41 16.20 37.86
N GLN A 364 2.01 15.95 36.69
CA GLN A 364 3.26 16.59 36.26
C GLN A 364 3.14 18.12 36.20
N MET A 365 1.98 18.65 35.79
CA MET A 365 1.72 20.09 35.77
C MET A 365 1.60 20.67 37.18
N LYS A 366 0.82 20.03 38.06
CA LYS A 366 0.65 20.48 39.45
C LYS A 366 1.96 20.56 40.25
N GLN A 367 2.92 19.67 39.99
CA GLN A 367 4.21 19.69 40.68
C GLN A 367 5.14 20.80 40.20
N LYS A 368 5.07 21.19 38.92
CA LYS A 368 5.81 22.34 38.39
C LYS A 368 5.38 23.64 39.09
N ASP A 369 4.09 23.79 39.38
CA ASP A 369 3.55 24.98 40.05
C ASP A 369 3.98 25.09 41.53
N LEU A 370 4.42 23.98 42.15
CA LEU A 370 4.88 23.93 43.54
C LEU A 370 6.37 24.31 43.72
N GLY A 371 7.10 24.59 42.63
CA GLY A 371 8.46 25.11 42.68
C GLY A 371 9.55 24.13 43.16
N ASP A 372 9.20 22.89 43.48
CA ASP A 372 10.16 21.86 43.86
C ASP A 372 10.78 21.24 42.60
N ALA A 373 12.02 21.64 42.29
CA ALA A 373 12.81 21.09 41.19
C ALA A 373 13.27 19.63 41.43
N LYS A 374 12.79 18.97 42.48
CA LYS A 374 13.12 17.59 42.79
C LYS A 374 12.04 16.65 42.27
N ALA A 375 12.38 16.04 41.14
CA ALA A 375 11.76 14.89 40.49
C ALA A 375 10.37 15.13 39.88
N LEU A 376 10.36 15.34 38.56
CA LEU A 376 9.21 15.03 37.72
C LEU A 376 8.73 13.59 38.05
N PRO A 377 7.45 13.37 38.36
CA PRO A 377 6.93 12.04 38.62
C PRO A 377 6.72 11.37 37.26
N THR A 378 7.45 10.29 37.05
CA THR A 378 7.14 9.21 36.12
C THR A 378 5.79 8.60 36.51
N ALA A 379 4.93 8.31 35.54
CA ALA A 379 3.80 7.39 35.79
C ALA A 379 4.33 5.97 36.03
N PRO A 380 3.57 5.03 36.63
CA PRO A 380 2.50 5.11 37.63
C PRO A 380 3.12 5.14 39.06
N SER A 381 2.33 4.94 40.13
CA SER A 381 2.71 5.05 41.56
C SER A 381 4.22 4.88 41.90
N PRO A 382 4.85 5.81 42.65
CA PRO A 382 6.28 5.77 43.03
C PRO A 382 6.74 4.56 43.88
N ASP A 383 5.85 3.63 44.22
CA ASP A 383 6.20 2.41 44.97
C ASP A 383 6.47 1.18 44.07
N GLU A 384 6.23 1.26 42.75
CA GLU A 384 6.62 0.22 41.80
C GLU A 384 7.64 0.78 40.80
N ALA A 385 8.89 0.99 41.25
CA ALA A 385 10.01 0.96 40.32
C ALA A 385 9.89 -0.31 39.45
N ILE A 386 10.32 -0.25 38.18
CA ILE A 386 10.57 -1.49 37.43
C ILE A 386 11.38 -2.36 38.38
N PRO A 387 10.86 -3.53 38.80
CA PRO A 387 11.54 -4.32 39.81
C PRO A 387 13.00 -4.46 39.40
N GLU A 388 13.97 -4.25 40.31
CA GLU A 388 15.40 -4.20 39.90
C GLU A 388 15.80 -5.46 39.11
N ASN A 389 15.16 -6.59 39.44
CA ASN A 389 15.32 -7.85 38.74
C ASN A 389 14.67 -7.89 37.33
N TRP A 390 13.84 -6.96 36.90
CA TRP A 390 13.31 -6.96 35.54
C TRP A 390 14.35 -6.46 34.53
N ILE A 391 15.21 -5.52 34.91
CA ILE A 391 16.25 -5.01 34.01
C ILE A 391 17.23 -6.13 33.63
N ASP A 392 17.53 -7.03 34.57
CA ASP A 392 18.50 -8.10 34.36
C ASP A 392 17.87 -9.47 34.02
N TYR A 393 16.64 -9.75 34.47
CA TYR A 393 16.03 -11.08 34.38
C TYR A 393 14.74 -11.15 33.55
N TYR A 394 14.07 -10.02 33.28
CA TYR A 394 12.89 -10.04 32.40
C TYR A 394 13.32 -9.90 30.94
N SER A 395 12.89 -10.83 30.09
CA SER A 395 13.16 -10.82 28.65
C SER A 395 12.00 -10.13 27.91
N PRO A 396 12.16 -8.88 27.41
CA PRO A 396 11.11 -8.14 26.71
C PRO A 396 10.97 -8.59 25.24
N GLN A 397 11.01 -9.90 24.97
CA GLN A 397 11.05 -10.48 23.62
C GLN A 397 9.92 -9.96 22.72
N LEU A 398 8.68 -9.94 23.23
CA LEU A 398 7.53 -9.46 22.47
C LEU A 398 7.68 -7.98 22.06
N VAL A 399 8.20 -7.14 22.97
CA VAL A 399 8.42 -5.72 22.69
C VAL A 399 9.54 -5.56 21.65
N ALA A 400 10.64 -6.29 21.82
CA ALA A 400 11.75 -6.29 20.86
C ALA A 400 11.28 -6.72 19.46
N ASP A 401 10.47 -7.76 19.36
CA ASP A 401 9.91 -8.25 18.10
C ASP A 401 9.01 -7.20 17.44
N HIS A 402 8.12 -6.55 18.21
CA HIS A 402 7.28 -5.46 17.70
C HIS A 402 8.10 -4.26 17.22
N VAL A 403 9.11 -3.84 17.98
CA VAL A 403 10.01 -2.76 17.59
C VAL A 403 10.79 -3.12 16.32
N ARG A 404 11.24 -4.38 16.18
CA ARG A 404 11.95 -4.87 14.99
C ARG A 404 11.10 -4.83 13.73
N ILE A 405 9.84 -5.24 13.84
CA ILE A 405 8.87 -5.16 12.73
C ILE A 405 8.68 -3.70 12.31
N ASN A 406 8.46 -2.80 13.28
CA ASN A 406 8.29 -1.37 13.00
C ASN A 406 9.54 -0.74 12.38
N TRP A 407 10.72 -1.07 12.89
CA TRP A 407 12.00 -0.62 12.33
C TRP A 407 12.18 -1.07 10.87
N THR A 408 11.85 -2.33 10.57
CA THR A 408 11.95 -2.88 9.21
C THR A 408 11.03 -2.11 8.25
N ARG A 409 9.77 -1.87 8.66
CA ARG A 409 8.80 -1.09 7.88
C ARG A 409 9.25 0.35 7.66
N GLN A 410 9.73 1.02 8.70
CA GLN A 410 10.22 2.39 8.59
C GLN A 410 11.42 2.48 7.65
N LYS A 411 12.32 1.48 7.64
CA LYS A 411 13.42 1.41 6.67
C LYS A 411 12.94 1.24 5.23
N GLU A 412 11.92 0.44 4.99
CA GLU A 412 11.31 0.31 3.66
C GLU A 412 10.71 1.64 3.21
N VAL A 413 9.91 2.30 4.05
CA VAL A 413 9.32 3.62 3.75
C VAL A 413 10.42 4.67 3.53
N LEU A 414 11.45 4.67 4.36
CA LEU A 414 12.60 5.57 4.21
C LEU A 414 13.27 5.37 2.85
N SER A 415 13.50 4.12 2.43
CA SER A 415 14.12 3.83 1.12
C SER A 415 13.29 4.36 -0.04
N LEU A 416 11.95 4.32 0.07
CA LEU A 416 11.04 4.87 -0.94
C LEU A 416 11.06 6.39 -0.94
N LEU A 417 11.10 7.03 0.24
CA LEU A 417 11.23 8.48 0.37
C LEU A 417 12.57 8.98 -0.17
N GLU A 418 13.67 8.29 0.13
CA GLU A 418 15.00 8.60 -0.41
C GLU A 418 15.02 8.48 -1.93
N GLN A 419 14.42 7.41 -2.47
CA GLN A 419 14.27 7.24 -3.89
C GLN A 419 13.44 8.37 -4.51
N SER A 420 12.33 8.76 -3.88
CA SER A 420 11.44 9.83 -4.36
C SER A 420 12.12 11.20 -4.29
N ALA A 421 12.82 11.50 -3.20
CA ALA A 421 13.58 12.73 -3.01
C ALA A 421 14.74 12.83 -4.02
N SER A 422 15.47 11.74 -4.25
CA SER A 422 16.54 11.72 -5.28
C SER A 422 16.01 12.01 -6.68
N MET A 423 14.77 11.61 -6.98
CA MET A 423 14.15 11.81 -8.30
C MET A 423 13.61 13.21 -8.49
N LEU A 424 13.21 13.84 -7.41
CA LEU A 424 12.71 15.20 -7.43
C LEU A 424 13.83 16.23 -7.27
N GLY A 425 15.00 15.85 -6.73
CA GLY A 425 16.14 16.75 -6.56
C GLY A 425 16.71 17.31 -7.87
N ASP A 426 16.48 16.61 -8.99
CA ASP A 426 16.85 17.07 -10.34
C ASP A 426 15.82 18.06 -10.92
N LEU A 427 14.65 18.19 -10.29
CA LEU A 427 13.62 19.14 -10.69
C LEU A 427 13.76 20.42 -9.86
N HIS A 428 13.87 21.55 -10.55
CA HIS A 428 13.80 22.87 -9.91
C HIS A 428 12.36 23.40 -10.09
N PRO A 429 11.42 23.10 -9.17
CA PRO A 429 10.06 23.60 -9.28
C PRO A 429 10.07 25.14 -9.22
N GLU A 430 9.15 25.76 -9.96
CA GLU A 430 8.99 27.21 -9.89
C GLU A 430 8.62 27.64 -8.46
N PRO A 431 9.15 28.78 -7.98
CA PRO A 431 8.83 29.31 -6.66
C PRO A 431 7.32 29.53 -6.50
N SER A 432 6.77 29.14 -5.35
CA SER A 432 5.34 29.18 -5.00
C SER A 432 4.42 28.27 -5.82
N SER A 433 4.98 27.33 -6.58
CA SER A 433 4.17 26.32 -7.28
C SER A 433 3.65 25.25 -6.30
N PRO A 434 2.51 24.61 -6.59
CA PRO A 434 2.05 23.43 -5.85
C PRO A 434 3.08 22.29 -5.81
N GLN A 435 4.00 22.26 -6.77
CA GLN A 435 5.08 21.27 -6.86
C GLN A 435 6.19 21.55 -5.83
N GLU A 436 6.54 22.81 -5.58
CA GLU A 436 7.50 23.18 -4.54
C GLU A 436 6.97 22.79 -3.15
N ALA A 437 5.68 23.06 -2.88
CA ALA A 437 5.05 22.65 -1.63
C ALA A 437 5.08 21.12 -1.44
N HIS A 438 4.84 20.36 -2.51
CA HIS A 438 4.94 18.91 -2.49
C HIS A 438 6.38 18.42 -2.25
N PHE A 439 7.38 19.05 -2.89
CA PHE A 439 8.79 18.74 -2.69
C PHE A 439 9.24 19.00 -1.25
N LYS A 440 8.83 20.15 -0.70
CA LYS A 440 9.09 20.51 0.69
C LYS A 440 8.51 19.47 1.66
N HIS A 441 7.26 19.06 1.43
CA HIS A 441 6.63 18.02 2.25
C HIS A 441 7.36 16.67 2.16
N ILE A 442 7.85 16.27 0.98
CA ILE A 442 8.64 15.03 0.83
C ILE A 442 9.98 15.16 1.56
N SER A 443 10.65 16.31 1.46
CA SER A 443 11.92 16.55 2.15
C SER A 443 11.76 16.54 3.67
N GLU A 444 10.74 17.23 4.19
CA GLU A 444 10.41 17.23 5.62
C GLU A 444 10.03 15.82 6.10
N GLY A 445 9.21 15.10 5.33
CA GLY A 445 8.84 13.71 5.61
C GLY A 445 10.05 12.78 5.62
N LEU A 446 11.00 12.97 4.70
CA LEU A 446 12.25 12.21 4.65
C LEU A 446 13.09 12.44 5.91
N GLU A 447 13.30 13.69 6.31
CA GLU A 447 14.07 14.02 7.51
C GLU A 447 13.42 13.46 8.78
N ASN A 448 12.10 13.60 8.91
CA ASN A 448 11.35 13.05 10.04
C ASN A 448 11.42 11.53 10.07
N MET A 449 11.31 10.86 8.92
CA MET A 449 11.42 9.41 8.84
C MET A 449 12.83 8.91 9.21
N LYS A 450 13.89 9.63 8.83
CA LYS A 450 15.26 9.31 9.26
C LYS A 450 15.40 9.34 10.79
N LYS A 451 14.87 10.39 11.43
CA LYS A 451 14.85 10.51 12.90
C LYS A 451 14.06 9.36 13.54
N ASN A 452 12.92 8.99 12.97
CA ASN A 452 12.10 7.88 13.45
C ASN A 452 12.82 6.52 13.35
N VAL A 453 13.47 6.24 12.23
CA VAL A 453 14.29 5.03 12.04
C VAL A 453 15.42 4.98 13.07
N GLU A 454 16.12 6.09 13.27
CA GLU A 454 17.20 6.17 14.25
C GLU A 454 16.71 5.96 15.69
N ALA A 455 15.60 6.60 16.07
CA ALA A 455 15.00 6.43 17.39
C ALA A 455 14.56 4.97 17.63
N THR A 456 13.90 4.36 16.63
CA THR A 456 13.46 2.97 16.71
C THR A 456 14.65 2.00 16.75
N GLU A 457 15.74 2.29 16.05
CA GLU A 457 16.96 1.49 16.09
C GLU A 457 17.64 1.53 17.47
N ARG A 458 17.69 2.71 18.11
CA ARG A 458 18.22 2.83 19.48
C ARG A 458 17.38 2.04 20.46
N LEU A 459 16.05 2.19 20.40
CA LEU A 459 15.11 1.45 21.25
C LEU A 459 15.20 -0.07 21.03
N LEU A 460 15.37 -0.51 19.79
CA LEU A 460 15.55 -1.93 19.48
C LEU A 460 16.82 -2.50 20.13
N LYS A 461 17.93 -1.77 20.03
CA LYS A 461 19.20 -2.17 20.65
C LYS A 461 19.08 -2.31 22.17
N GLU A 462 18.38 -1.39 22.81
CA GLU A 462 18.11 -1.44 24.26
C GLU A 462 17.35 -2.72 24.65
N PHE A 463 16.26 -3.04 23.94
CA PHE A 463 15.48 -4.25 24.24
C PHE A 463 16.21 -5.54 23.88
N GLU A 464 16.94 -5.59 22.75
CA GLU A 464 17.73 -6.77 22.38
C GLU A 464 18.88 -7.03 23.37
N GLU A 465 19.50 -5.98 23.93
CA GLU A 465 20.49 -6.13 24.99
C GLU A 465 19.86 -6.70 26.27
N GLN A 466 18.67 -6.24 26.64
CA GLN A 466 17.95 -6.75 27.80
C GLN A 466 17.54 -8.23 27.63
N VAL A 467 17.03 -8.60 26.45
CA VAL A 467 16.75 -10.01 26.10
C VAL A 467 18.01 -10.85 26.28
N ARG A 468 19.14 -10.41 25.72
CA ARG A 468 20.41 -11.14 25.83
C ARG A 468 20.88 -11.28 27.28
N LYS A 469 20.68 -10.27 28.12
CA LYS A 469 21.02 -10.32 29.56
C LYS A 469 20.15 -11.33 30.30
N ALA A 470 18.84 -11.32 30.05
CA ALA A 470 17.91 -12.25 30.67
C ALA A 470 18.19 -13.70 30.26
N ASP A 471 18.48 -13.95 28.98
CA ASP A 471 18.80 -15.29 28.47
C ASP A 471 20.08 -15.83 29.10
N ALA A 472 21.13 -15.01 29.23
CA ALA A 472 22.39 -15.40 29.86
C ALA A 472 22.24 -15.76 31.35
N HIS A 473 21.30 -15.12 32.07
CA HIS A 473 20.99 -15.47 33.46
C HIS A 473 20.15 -16.75 33.57
N SER A 474 19.39 -17.12 32.54
CA SER A 474 18.61 -18.35 32.53
C SER A 474 19.44 -19.62 32.30
N GLU A 475 20.64 -19.47 31.71
CA GLU A 475 21.58 -20.56 31.42
C GLU A 475 22.60 -20.83 32.55
N SER A 476 22.71 -19.91 33.53
CA SER A 476 23.60 -20.01 34.70
C SER A 476 22.89 -20.59 35.91
#